data_AF-A0A4Y2MJ92-F1
#
_entry.id   AF-A0A4Y2MJ92-F1
#
_cell.length_a   1.000
_cell.length_b   1.000
_cell.length_c   1.000
_cell.angle_alpha   90.00
_cell.angle_beta   90.00
_cell.angle_gamma   90.00
#
_symmetry.space_group_name_H-M   'P 1'
#
loop_
_entity.id
_entity.type
_entity.pdbx_description
1 polymer ?
#
loop_
_entity_poly.entity_id
_entity_poly.type
_entity_poly.pdbx_seq_one_letter_code
_entity_poly.pdbx_strand_id
1 'polypeptide(L)' 'GDAGSIAAAKLGNFWFILGIRSFDVKSKCKTASNMHIYARMFEYVPWMVSIVKDLSIPF' A
#
# COMPACT_ATOMS: atom_id res chain seq x y z
N GLY A 1 12.42 -4.52 -8.28
CA GLY A 1 11.94 -4.79 -6.92
C GLY A 1 10.60 -4.12 -6.77
N ASP A 2 9.70 -4.69 -5.97
CA ASP A 2 8.29 -4.28 -5.98
C ASP A 2 7.92 -3.34 -4.82
N ALA A 3 8.91 -2.76 -4.13
CA ALA A 3 8.66 -1.70 -3.16
C ALA A 3 8.00 -0.50 -3.87
N GLY A 4 6.94 0.05 -3.30
CA GLY A 4 6.08 1.06 -3.92
C GLY A 4 4.87 0.51 -4.66
N SER A 5 4.78 -0.82 -4.88
CA SER A 5 3.61 -1.43 -5.51
C SER A 5 2.39 -1.48 -4.58
N ILE A 6 1.21 -1.58 -5.18
CA ILE A 6 -0.08 -1.59 -4.47
C ILE A 6 -0.41 -3.00 -3.98
N ALA A 7 -0.82 -3.11 -2.71
CA ALA A 7 -1.60 -4.23 -2.21
C ALA A 7 -3.09 -3.90 -2.33
N ALA A 8 -3.81 -4.67 -3.13
CA ALA A 8 -5.24 -4.47 -3.35
C ALA A 8 -6.05 -5.72 -2.96
N ALA A 9 -7.29 -5.50 -2.54
CA ALA A 9 -8.28 -6.55 -2.32
C ALA A 9 -9.53 -6.29 -3.17
N LYS A 10 -10.15 -7.37 -3.65
CA LYS A 10 -11.40 -7.31 -4.39
C LYS A 10 -12.58 -7.57 -3.45
N LEU A 11 -13.56 -6.68 -3.43
CA LEU A 11 -14.83 -6.86 -2.72
C LEU A 11 -15.97 -6.59 -3.71
N GLY A 12 -16.71 -7.64 -4.04
CA GLY A 12 -17.70 -7.61 -5.13
C GLY A 12 -17.04 -7.26 -6.47
N ASN A 13 -17.51 -6.20 -7.12
CA ASN A 13 -16.99 -5.70 -8.40
C ASN A 13 -15.94 -4.60 -8.24
N PHE A 14 -15.54 -4.25 -7.02
CA PHE A 14 -14.60 -3.16 -6.75
C PHE A 14 -13.26 -3.67 -6.25
N TRP A 15 -12.20 -2.95 -6.62
CA TRP A 15 -10.85 -3.15 -6.11
C TRP A 15 -10.49 -2.03 -5.15
N PHE A 16 -9.99 -2.39 -3.98
CA PHE A 16 -9.63 -1.46 -2.92
C PHE A 16 -8.12 -1.53 -2.67
N ILE A 17 -7.48 -0.37 -2.62
CA ILE A 17 -6.07 -0.25 -2.24
C ILE A 17 -5.98 -0.30 -0.72
N LEU A 18 -5.33 -1.33 -0.18
CA LEU A 18 -5.17 -1.53 1.26
C LEU A 18 -3.83 -0.98 1.76
N GLY A 19 -2.80 -1.04 0.93
CA GLY A 19 -1.48 -0.57 1.31
C GLY A 19 -0.50 -0.49 0.15
N ILE A 20 0.69 0.01 0.46
CA ILE A 20 1.81 0.13 -0.48
C ILE A 20 2.96 -0.72 0.06
N ARG A 21 3.52 -1.62 -0.76
CA ARG A 21 4.61 -2.52 -0.36
C ARG A 21 5.83 -1.70 0.01
N SER A 22 6.37 -1.92 1.21
CA SER A 22 7.51 -1.17 1.71
C SER A 22 8.79 -2.01 1.64
N PHE A 23 8.90 -3.02 2.49
CA PHE A 23 10.06 -3.91 2.53
C PHE A 23 9.64 -5.32 2.93
N ASP A 24 10.57 -6.25 2.81
CA ASP A 24 10.35 -7.64 3.18
C ASP A 24 11.15 -7.99 4.43
N VAL A 25 10.52 -8.66 5.38
CA VAL A 25 11.22 -9.29 6.50
C VAL A 25 11.56 -10.72 6.08
N LYS A 26 12.86 -10.97 5.92
CA LYS A 26 13.34 -12.31 5.58
C LYS A 26 13.18 -13.23 6.78
N SER A 27 12.53 -14.36 6.54
CA SER A 27 12.49 -15.42 7.55
C SER A 27 13.90 -16.00 7.73
N LYS A 28 14.34 -16.15 8.98
CA LYS A 28 15.55 -16.92 9.30
C LYS A 28 15.28 -18.43 9.35
N CYS A 29 14.00 -18.83 9.35
CA CYS A 29 13.58 -20.22 9.35
C CYS A 29 13.36 -20.71 7.91
N LYS A 30 13.98 -21.83 7.55
CA LYS A 30 13.92 -22.40 6.18
C LYS A 30 12.51 -22.75 5.71
N THR A 31 11.57 -22.96 6.63
CA THR A 31 10.20 -23.40 6.31
C THR A 31 9.17 -22.26 6.30
N ALA A 32 9.52 -21.06 6.78
CA ALA A 32 8.60 -19.93 6.78
C ALA A 32 8.84 -19.00 5.59
N SER A 33 7.77 -18.57 4.95
CA SER A 33 7.80 -17.58 3.87
C SER A 33 8.27 -16.21 4.39
N ASN A 34 8.90 -15.44 3.51
CA ASN A 34 9.19 -14.04 3.80
C ASN A 34 7.88 -13.27 4.02
N MET A 35 7.89 -12.35 4.97
CA MET A 35 6.74 -11.50 5.22
C MET A 35 6.89 -10.18 4.47
N HIS A 36 5.88 -9.82 3.69
CA HIS A 36 5.82 -8.53 3.02
C HIS A 36 5.19 -7.51 3.97
N ILE A 37 5.89 -6.39 4.20
CA ILE A 37 5.42 -5.30 5.03
C ILE A 37 4.90 -4.18 4.14
N TYR A 38 3.73 -3.65 4.50
CA TYR A 38 3.03 -2.62 3.73
C TYR A 38 2.75 -1.40 4.61
N ALA A 39 2.87 -0.21 4.02
CA ALA A 39 2.32 1.00 4.60
C ALA A 39 0.79 0.95 4.46
N ARG A 40 0.06 1.11 5.56
CA ARG A 40 -1.40 1.02 5.58
C ARG A 40 -2.02 2.28 4.99
N MET A 41 -2.67 2.16 3.83
CA MET A 41 -3.13 3.32 3.05
C MET A 41 -4.10 4.22 3.83
N PHE A 42 -4.99 3.60 4.62
CA PHE A 42 -6.00 4.30 5.42
C PHE A 42 -5.41 5.29 6.43
N GLU A 43 -4.22 5.04 6.96
CA GLU A 43 -3.56 5.93 7.93
C GLU A 43 -3.08 7.24 7.30
N TYR A 44 -2.84 7.23 5.98
CA TYR A 44 -2.30 8.37 5.25
C TYR A 44 -3.37 9.16 4.48
N VAL A 45 -4.64 8.77 4.56
CA VAL A 45 -5.74 9.42 3.82
C VAL A 45 -5.78 10.95 4.04
N PRO A 46 -5.69 11.49 5.26
CA PRO A 46 -5.71 12.93 5.46
C PRO A 46 -4.56 13.65 4.73
N TRP A 47 -3.35 13.09 4.76
CA TRP A 47 -2.18 13.63 4.08
C TRP A 47 -2.33 13.53 2.55
N MET A 48 -2.80 12.40 2.03
CA MET A 48 -3.02 12.27 0.58
C MET A 48 -4.06 13.26 0.08
N VAL A 49 -5.13 13.47 0.85
CA VAL A 49 -6.16 14.47 0.51
C VAL A 49 -5.60 15.88 0.53
N SER A 50 -4.71 16.24 1.47
CA SER A 50 -4.07 17.56 1.47
C SER A 50 -3.20 17.75 0.23
N ILE A 51 -2.36 16.77 -0.10
CA ILE A 51 -1.49 16.82 -1.28
C ILE A 51 -2.29 16.93 -2.57
N VAL A 52 -3.37 16.16 -2.74
CA VAL A 52 -4.19 16.22 -3.95
C VAL A 52 -4.89 17.58 -4.10
N LYS A 53 -5.34 18.19 -2.98
CA LYS A 53 -5.92 19.54 -3.00
C LYS A 53 -4.87 20.59 -3.36
N ASP A 54 -3.68 20.49 -2.77
CA ASP A 54 -2.58 21.42 -3.04
C ASP A 54 -2.06 21.29 -4.47
N LEU A 55 -2.14 20.09 -5.05
CA LEU A 55 -1.78 19.83 -6.43
C LEU A 55 -2.79 20.32 -7.45
N SER A 56 -3.99 20.73 -7.03
CA SER A 56 -5.15 21.14 -7.86
C SER A 56 -4.83 21.48 -9.31
N ILE A 57 -4.64 20.40 -10.09
CA ILE A 57 -4.83 20.33 -11.53
C ILE A 57 -6.35 20.51 -11.68
N PRO A 58 -6.81 21.50 -12.45
CA PRO A 58 -8.24 21.74 -12.61
C PRO A 58 -8.89 20.47 -13.20
N PHE A 59 -9.85 19.91 -12.46
CA PHE A 59 -10.77 18.88 -12.97
C PHE A 59 -11.79 19.52 -13.91
#